data_AF-A0A6B0UPP1-F1
#
_entry.id   AF-A0A6B0UPP1-F1
#
_cell.length_a   1.000
_cell.length_b   1.000
_cell.length_c   1.000
_cell.angle_alpha   90.00
_cell.angle_beta   90.00
_cell.angle_gamma   90.00
#
_symmetry.space_group_name_H-M   'P 1'
#
loop_
_entity.id
_entity.type
_entity.pdbx_description
1 polymer ?
#
loop_
_entity_poly.entity_id
_entity_poly.type
_entity_poly.pdbx_seq_one_letter_code
_entity_poly.pdbx_strand_id
1 'polypeptide(L)'
;MVLLSSLGYKVVIPTKQMDVLTSRLEDHLNPKPYLGYLFETYVDNMKAEKTDGFFLADEAVMRESCIRFITTLVDQIRQRLPDNITVLQQTSLLSVENTWCVMNEPLVPLLEAMTVPPETIEKI
;
A
#
# COMPACT_ATOMS: atom_id res chain seq x y z
N MET A 1 -4.38 -7.05 -1.14
CA MET A 1 -4.03 -5.81 -0.41
C MET A 1 -2.52 -5.55 -0.24
N VAL A 2 -1.65 -6.41 -0.79
CA VAL A 2 -0.19 -6.24 -0.70
C VAL A 2 0.33 -5.06 -1.55
N LEU A 3 -0.34 -4.77 -2.66
CA LEU A 3 0.12 -3.79 -3.65
C LEU A 3 -0.03 -2.33 -3.18
N LEU A 4 -1.13 -2.01 -2.50
CA LEU A 4 -1.31 -0.68 -1.87
C LEU A 4 -0.31 -0.46 -0.74
N SER A 5 -0.18 -1.48 0.12
CA SER A 5 0.78 -1.46 1.22
C SER A 5 2.20 -1.27 0.70
N SER A 6 2.61 -2.01 -0.33
CA SER A 6 3.96 -1.88 -0.91
C SER A 6 4.19 -0.53 -1.59
N LEU A 7 3.18 0.07 -2.21
CA LEU A 7 3.27 1.42 -2.77
C LEU A 7 3.37 2.49 -1.68
N GLY A 8 2.55 2.40 -0.62
CA GLY A 8 2.62 3.33 0.50
C GLY A 8 3.95 3.25 1.25
N TYR A 9 4.45 2.05 1.54
CA TYR A 9 5.73 1.86 2.23
C TYR A 9 6.95 2.36 1.43
N LYS A 10 6.83 2.53 0.10
CA LYS A 10 7.91 3.16 -0.69
C LYS A 10 8.08 4.65 -0.39
N VAL A 11 6.99 5.35 -0.05
CA VAL A 11 7.01 6.81 0.17
C VAL A 11 7.00 7.20 1.64
N VAL A 12 6.65 6.28 2.54
CA VAL A 12 6.62 6.49 4.00
C VAL A 12 7.96 6.16 4.65
N ILE A 13 8.20 6.74 5.83
CA ILE A 13 9.37 6.43 6.67
C ILE A 13 9.36 4.94 7.08
N PRO A 14 10.39 4.14 6.73
CA PRO A 14 10.41 2.69 6.96
C PRO A 14 10.34 2.27 8.43
N THR A 15 10.80 3.12 9.34
CA THR A 15 10.84 2.81 10.79
C THR A 15 9.49 2.98 11.48
N LYS A 16 8.49 3.54 10.81
CA LYS A 16 7.17 3.73 11.38
C LYS A 16 6.25 2.57 10.99
N GLN A 17 5.84 1.78 11.98
CA GLN A 17 4.70 0.87 11.81
C GLN A 17 3.45 1.72 11.60
N MET A 18 2.94 1.73 10.37
CA MET A 18 1.74 2.44 10.00
C MET A 18 0.94 1.60 9.02
N ASP A 19 -0.35 1.47 9.31
CA ASP A 19 -1.27 0.92 8.33
C ASP A 19 -1.58 1.96 7.26
N VAL A 20 -1.00 1.72 6.07
CA VAL A 20 -1.12 2.53 4.85
C VAL A 20 -2.58 2.73 4.43
N LEU A 21 -3.49 1.84 4.82
CA LEU A 21 -4.89 1.85 4.39
C LEU A 21 -5.78 2.73 5.27
N THR A 22 -5.42 2.84 6.56
CA THR A 22 -6.23 3.57 7.55
C THR A 22 -5.63 4.94 7.88
N SER A 23 -4.31 5.09 7.78
CA SER A 23 -3.60 6.32 8.12
C SER A 23 -3.45 7.27 6.94
N ARG A 24 -3.21 8.57 7.22
CA ARG A 24 -2.84 9.55 6.18
C ARG A 24 -1.35 9.41 5.87
N LEU A 25 -1.02 9.20 4.59
CA LEU A 25 0.36 9.03 4.13
C LEU A 25 1.18 10.32 4.24
N GLU A 26 0.54 11.46 4.02
CA GLU A 26 1.15 12.80 3.98
C GLU A 26 1.90 13.15 5.27
N ASP A 27 1.39 12.69 6.41
CA ASP A 27 1.96 12.98 7.73
C ASP A 27 3.29 12.24 7.98
N HIS A 28 3.61 11.25 7.14
CA HIS A 28 4.70 10.30 7.38
C HIS A 28 5.60 10.07 6.16
N LEU A 29 5.58 11.02 5.21
CA LEU A 29 6.43 10.95 4.02
C LEU A 29 7.91 10.96 4.39
N ASN A 30 8.67 10.08 3.73
CA ASN A 30 10.12 10.10 3.78
C ASN A 30 10.63 11.31 2.97
N PRO A 31 11.52 12.15 3.52
CA PRO A 31 12.11 13.28 2.79
C PRO A 31 12.87 12.88 1.52
N LYS A 32 13.43 11.67 1.48
CA LYS A 32 14.12 11.13 0.30
C LYS A 32 13.77 9.64 0.13
N PRO A 33 12.58 9.33 -0.40
CA PRO A 33 12.15 7.95 -0.58
C PRO A 33 12.92 7.29 -1.71
N TYR A 34 13.31 6.03 -1.52
CA TYR A 34 13.85 5.20 -2.59
C TYR A 34 12.70 4.71 -3.47
N LEU A 35 12.61 5.23 -4.70
CA LEU A 35 11.48 4.94 -5.59
C LEU A 35 11.66 3.63 -6.38
N GLY A 36 12.86 3.06 -6.34
CA GLY A 36 13.19 1.77 -6.94
C GLY A 36 14.40 1.85 -7.86
N TYR A 37 14.99 0.68 -8.13
CA TYR A 37 16.25 0.56 -8.86
C TYR A 37 16.23 1.28 -10.21
N LEU A 38 15.18 1.10 -11.01
CA LEU A 38 15.06 1.71 -12.33
C LEU A 38 14.99 3.25 -12.25
N PHE A 39 14.28 3.79 -11.25
CA PHE A 39 14.18 5.23 -11.06
C PHE A 39 15.54 5.82 -10.67
N GLU A 40 16.20 5.23 -9.68
CA GLU A 40 17.51 5.74 -9.23
C GLU A 40 18.57 5.60 -10.33
N THR A 41 18.60 4.47 -11.05
CA THR A 41 19.53 4.26 -12.18
C THR A 41 19.28 5.28 -13.29
N TYR A 42 18.01 5.60 -13.59
CA TYR A 42 17.66 6.60 -14.59
C TYR A 42 18.14 8.00 -14.21
N VAL A 43 17.93 8.39 -12.95
CA VAL A 43 18.40 9.67 -12.40
C VAL A 43 19.93 9.73 -12.39
N ASP A 44 20.60 8.65 -12.02
CA ASP A 44 22.07 8.58 -11.99
C ASP A 44 22.67 8.66 -13.40
N ASN A 45 22.06 8.00 -14.39
CA ASN A 45 22.45 8.12 -15.80
C ASN A 45 22.26 9.56 -16.31
N MET A 46 21.12 10.20 -16.01
CA MET A 46 20.88 11.59 -16.39
C MET A 46 21.89 12.57 -15.78
N LYS A 47 22.31 12.33 -14.53
CA LYS A 47 23.38 13.11 -13.89
C LYS A 47 24.74 12.86 -14.54
N ALA A 48 25.04 11.62 -14.91
CA ALA A 48 26.31 11.22 -15.49
C ALA A 48 26.50 11.73 -16.92
N GLU A 49 25.42 11.77 -17.72
CA GLU A 49 25.43 12.25 -19.10
C GLU A 49 25.67 13.77 -19.21
N LYS A 50 25.70 14.51 -18.08
CA LYS A 50 25.89 15.97 -18.04
C LYS A 50 25.07 16.69 -19.13
N THR A 51 23.83 16.27 -19.32
CA THR A 51 22.89 17.06 -20.11
C THR A 51 22.80 18.42 -19.40
N ASP A 52 23.26 19.50 -20.03
CA ASP A 52 23.41 20.86 -19.49
C ASP A 52 22.13 21.48 -18.86
N GLY A 53 21.04 20.71 -18.73
CA GLY A 53 19.77 21.11 -18.16
C GLY A 53 19.17 20.18 -17.09
N PHE A 54 19.82 19.10 -16.64
CA PHE A 54 19.28 18.28 -15.54
C PHE A 54 19.94 18.67 -14.21
N PHE A 55 19.28 19.56 -13.47
CA PHE A 55 19.73 20.05 -12.18
C PHE A 55 19.13 19.23 -11.03
N LEU A 56 19.70 19.41 -9.83
CA LEU A 56 19.14 18.85 -8.58
C LEU A 56 17.67 19.24 -8.36
N ALA A 57 17.26 20.41 -8.88
CA ALA A 57 15.87 20.87 -8.84
C ALA A 57 14.94 19.99 -9.70
N ASP A 58 15.40 19.53 -10.87
CA ASP A 58 14.60 18.69 -11.76
C ASP A 58 14.39 17.29 -11.18
N GLU A 59 15.43 16.73 -10.54
CA GLU A 59 15.29 15.49 -9.76
C GLU A 59 14.25 15.66 -8.65
N ALA A 60 14.32 16.76 -7.89
CA ALA A 60 13.40 17.03 -6.79
C ALA A 60 11.94 17.09 -7.28
N VAL A 61 11.69 17.82 -8.38
CA VAL A 61 10.35 17.94 -9.00
C VAL A 61 9.83 16.58 -9.50
N MET A 62 10.71 15.79 -10.12
CA MET A 62 10.34 14.46 -10.62
C MET A 62 10.00 13.52 -9.47
N ARG A 63 10.83 13.52 -8.41
CA ARG A 63 10.62 12.69 -7.21
C ARG A 63 9.33 13.10 -6.49
N GLU A 64 9.10 14.40 -6.32
CA GLU A 64 7.86 14.95 -5.73
C GLU A 64 6.62 14.52 -6.55
N SER A 65 6.70 14.57 -7.88
CA SER A 65 5.61 14.14 -8.75
C SER A 65 5.27 12.65 -8.56
N CYS A 66 6.28 11.79 -8.40
CA CYS A 66 6.07 10.38 -8.09
C CYS A 66 5.45 10.17 -6.70
N ILE A 67 5.92 10.90 -5.69
CA ILE A 67 5.36 10.82 -4.32
C ILE A 67 3.89 11.25 -4.33
N ARG A 68 3.58 12.37 -5.01
CA ARG A 68 2.22 12.88 -5.15
C ARG A 68 1.32 11.88 -5.86
N PHE A 69 1.79 11.29 -6.97
CA PHE A 69 1.05 10.26 -7.69
C PHE A 69 0.71 9.07 -6.79
N ILE A 70 1.69 8.55 -6.05
CA ILE A 70 1.48 7.41 -5.14
C ILE A 70 0.48 7.78 -4.03
N THR A 71 0.64 8.93 -3.40
CA THR A 71 -0.24 9.41 -2.32
C THR A 71 -1.67 9.55 -2.83
N THR A 72 -1.87 10.25 -3.95
CA THR A 72 -3.19 10.42 -4.56
C THR A 72 -3.80 9.08 -4.99
N LEU A 73 -3.00 8.16 -5.54
CA LEU A 73 -3.49 6.84 -5.92
C LEU A 73 -4.02 6.05 -4.72
N VAL A 74 -3.27 6.06 -3.61
CA VAL A 74 -3.70 5.39 -2.38
C VAL A 74 -5.00 6.00 -1.85
N ASP A 75 -5.09 7.33 -1.79
CA ASP A 75 -6.30 8.01 -1.35
C ASP A 75 -7.50 7.72 -2.23
N GLN A 76 -7.33 7.72 -3.56
CA GLN A 76 -8.40 7.40 -4.51
C GLN A 76 -8.88 5.96 -4.36
N ILE A 77 -7.99 5.00 -4.12
CA ILE A 77 -8.41 3.61 -3.92
C ILE A 77 -9.13 3.46 -2.58
N ARG A 78 -8.62 4.11 -1.52
CA ARG A 78 -9.29 4.15 -0.21
C ARG A 78 -10.70 4.72 -0.30
N GLN A 79 -10.88 5.83 -1.03
CA GLN A 79 -12.19 6.46 -1.23
C GLN A 79 -13.18 5.56 -1.97
N ARG A 80 -12.72 4.72 -2.90
CA ARG A 80 -13.58 3.85 -3.72
C ARG A 80 -13.90 2.51 -3.06
N LEU A 81 -13.14 2.10 -2.06
CA LEU A 81 -13.30 0.81 -1.38
C LEU A 81 -13.29 0.93 0.17
N PRO A 82 -13.90 1.94 0.80
CA PRO A 82 -13.72 2.18 2.24
C PRO A 82 -14.13 0.97 3.10
N ASP A 83 -15.27 0.35 2.79
CA ASP A 83 -15.76 -0.82 3.53
C ASP A 83 -15.27 -2.15 2.94
N ASN A 84 -15.07 -2.18 1.61
CA ASN A 84 -14.72 -3.38 0.88
C ASN A 84 -13.27 -3.82 1.12
N ILE A 85 -12.37 -2.93 1.55
CA ILE A 85 -10.96 -3.29 1.79
C ILE A 85 -10.85 -4.36 2.88
N THR A 86 -11.56 -4.19 3.99
CA THR A 86 -11.56 -5.13 5.11
C THR A 86 -12.19 -6.46 4.70
N VAL A 87 -13.32 -6.42 3.99
CA VAL A 87 -13.98 -7.63 3.48
C VAL A 87 -13.08 -8.36 2.48
N LEU A 88 -12.44 -7.65 1.55
CA LEU A 88 -11.51 -8.23 0.58
C LEU A 88 -10.28 -8.82 1.27
N GLN A 89 -9.79 -8.23 2.37
CA GLN A 89 -8.75 -8.85 3.18
C GLN A 89 -9.25 -10.14 3.83
N GLN A 90 -10.44 -10.12 4.44
CA GLN A 90 -11.03 -11.28 5.08
C GLN A 90 -11.35 -12.41 4.08
N THR A 91 -11.68 -12.11 2.81
CA THR A 91 -11.87 -13.17 1.80
C THR A 91 -10.61 -13.97 1.52
N SER A 92 -9.42 -13.46 1.86
CA SER A 92 -8.18 -14.24 1.77
C SER A 92 -8.11 -15.41 2.76
N LEU A 93 -8.93 -15.41 3.82
CA LEU A 93 -9.10 -16.55 4.74
C LEU A 93 -9.63 -17.79 4.03
N LEU A 94 -10.41 -17.60 2.95
CA LEU A 94 -10.95 -18.68 2.13
C LEU A 94 -10.00 -19.11 1.01
N SER A 95 -8.80 -18.55 0.93
CA SER A 95 -7.81 -18.96 -0.07
C SER A 95 -7.30 -20.37 0.20
N VAL A 96 -6.89 -21.07 -0.86
CA VAL A 96 -6.36 -22.44 -0.76
C VAL A 96 -5.14 -22.50 0.15
N GLU A 97 -4.32 -21.45 0.18
CA GLU A 97 -3.13 -21.38 1.03
C GLU A 97 -3.49 -21.30 2.52
N ASN A 98 -4.53 -20.53 2.86
CA ASN A 98 -4.92 -20.29 4.25
C ASN A 98 -5.88 -21.35 4.81
N THR A 99 -6.68 -21.99 3.97
CA THR A 99 -7.63 -23.06 4.38
C THR A 99 -6.95 -24.34 4.84
N TRP A 100 -5.69 -24.55 4.48
CA TRP A 100 -4.87 -25.71 4.90
C TRP A 100 -3.97 -25.43 6.11
N CYS A 101 -4.03 -24.22 6.67
CA CYS A 101 -3.19 -23.84 7.81
C CYS A 101 -3.77 -24.40 9.12
N VAL A 102 -2.91 -24.88 10.02
CA VAL A 102 -3.35 -25.46 11.31
C VAL A 102 -3.86 -24.39 12.29
N MET A 103 -3.38 -23.16 12.13
CA MET A 103 -3.78 -21.98 12.89
C MET A 103 -4.70 -21.12 12.03
N ASN A 104 -5.97 -21.51 11.95
CA ASN A 104 -6.96 -20.72 11.23
C ASN A 104 -7.30 -19.45 12.03
N GLU A 105 -7.11 -18.28 11.43
CA GLU A 105 -7.71 -17.06 11.93
C GLU A 105 -9.24 -17.23 11.99
N PRO A 106 -9.92 -16.65 12.99
CA PRO A 106 -11.36 -16.85 13.18
C PRO A 106 -12.14 -16.32 11.97
N LEU A 107 -13.03 -17.14 11.43
CA LEU A 107 -13.89 -16.80 10.29
C LEU A 107 -15.08 -15.90 10.68
N VAL A 108 -15.35 -15.75 11.98
CA VAL A 108 -16.47 -14.97 12.53
C VAL A 108 -16.56 -13.56 11.92
N PRO A 109 -15.48 -12.75 11.85
CA PRO A 109 -15.55 -11.40 11.29
C PRO A 109 -15.92 -11.36 9.80
N LEU A 110 -15.56 -12.39 9.03
CA LEU A 110 -15.94 -12.53 7.62
C LEU A 110 -17.42 -12.89 7.49
N LEU A 111 -17.90 -13.83 8.31
CA LEU A 111 -19.29 -14.30 8.28
C LEU A 111 -20.27 -13.20 8.71
N GLU A 112 -19.89 -12.39 9.70
CA GLU A 112 -20.63 -11.18 10.09
C GLU A 112 -20.71 -10.18 8.93
N ALA A 113 -19.59 -9.92 8.24
CA ALA A 113 -19.56 -9.03 7.08
C ALA A 113 -20.40 -9.55 5.89
N MET A 114 -20.54 -10.88 5.77
CA MET A 114 -21.40 -11.53 4.77
C MET A 114 -22.87 -11.62 5.18
N THR A 115 -23.26 -11.03 6.32
CA THR A 115 -24.64 -11.06 6.86
C THR A 115 -25.18 -12.47 7.11
N VAL A 116 -24.31 -13.41 7.48
CA VAL A 116 -24.71 -14.78 7.84
C VAL A 116 -25.44 -14.76 9.19
N PRO A 117 -26.58 -15.46 9.34
CA PRO A 117 -27.31 -15.48 10.60
C PRO A 117 -26.47 -16.05 11.75
N PRO A 118 -26.53 -15.47 12.97
CA PRO A 118 -25.71 -15.86 14.12
C PRO A 118 -25.84 -17.35 14.49
N GLU A 119 -27.04 -17.89 14.31
CA GLU A 119 -27.38 -19.30 14.54
C GLU A 119 -26.56 -20.29 13.70
N THR A 120 -26.02 -19.83 12.57
CA THR A 120 -25.15 -20.61 11.68
C THR A 120 -23.67 -20.41 12.04
N ILE A 121 -23.31 -19.23 12.56
CA ILE A 121 -21.94 -18.89 13.00
C ILE A 121 -21.58 -19.67 14.28
N GLU A 122 -22.52 -19.84 15.22
CA GLU A 122 -22.29 -20.60 16.47
C GLU A 122 -21.98 -22.10 16.24
N LYS A 123 -22.23 -22.62 15.03
CA LYS A 123 -22.03 -24.04 14.69
C LYS A 123 -20.69 -24.33 14.03
N ILE A 124 -19.88 -23.30 13.74
CA ILE A 124 -18.58 -23.37 13.05
C ILE A 124 -17.48 -23.15 14.08
#